data_AF-A0A843MKP5-F1
#
_entry.id   AF-A0A843MKP5-F1
#
_cell.length_a   1.000
_cell.length_b   1.000
_cell.length_c   1.000
_cell.angle_alpha   90.00
_cell.angle_beta   90.00
_cell.angle_gamma   90.00
#
_symmetry.space_group_name_H-M   'P 1'
#
loop_
_entity.id
_entity.type
_entity.pdbx_description
1 polymer ?
#
loop_
_entity_poly.entity_id
_entity_poly.type
_entity_poly.pdbx_seq_one_letter_code
_entity_poly.pdbx_strand_id
1 'polypeptide(L)'
;MTGEQVPNVPAPESAPEVQVRDLTDEEIMERAKQINEAREIERQEELKRAEAVKKAEEAQKAAKIAEAERLKKLEEEKKAEELKRARAMVREDDERRAAEEKAAQPKKKHTGLKIFLVIIVILLIAFGITIASHGVTNDVISGTATLPYQSTYNIWLPQGETSVAGMTFTAVGDDSSVKLSIPGLPTQTLNKGQTTAPISHKMTLTLLWGAWKVMEINYSAELTYKGLTTENLLAFGAVIKTDRQIPEWLLDIGLSLSKIQYSRA
;
A
#
# COMPACT_ATOMS: atom_id res chain seq x y z
N MET A 1 -13.46 -28.96 84.27
CA MET A 1 -12.13 -29.54 84.48
C MET A 1 -12.01 -30.72 83.53
N THR A 2 -11.52 -30.46 82.33
CA THR A 2 -11.34 -31.46 81.26
C THR A 2 -9.85 -31.44 80.94
N GLY A 3 -9.15 -32.50 81.34
CA GLY A 3 -7.72 -32.68 81.09
C GLY A 3 -7.51 -33.17 79.67
N GLU A 4 -6.81 -32.36 78.88
CA GLU A 4 -6.30 -32.72 77.56
C GLU A 4 -5.18 -33.77 77.71
N GLN A 5 -5.39 -34.96 77.13
CA GLN A 5 -4.33 -35.94 76.92
C GLN A 5 -3.50 -35.54 75.70
N VAL A 6 -2.22 -35.27 75.91
CA VAL A 6 -1.24 -35.04 74.85
C VAL A 6 -0.84 -36.38 74.22
N PRO A 7 -0.80 -36.52 72.88
CA PRO A 7 -0.37 -37.76 72.24
C PRO A 7 1.15 -37.97 72.40
N ASN A 8 1.53 -39.19 72.76
CA ASN A 8 2.91 -39.64 72.84
C ASN A 8 3.50 -39.79 71.43
N VAL A 9 4.31 -38.82 71.00
CA VAL A 9 5.04 -38.87 69.72
C VAL A 9 6.34 -39.66 69.94
N PRO A 10 6.56 -40.78 69.23
CA PRO A 10 7.80 -41.54 69.34
C PRO A 10 8.99 -40.70 68.85
N ALA A 11 10.10 -40.79 69.58
CA ALA A 11 11.33 -40.04 69.34
C ALA A 11 11.86 -40.24 67.90
N PRO A 12 12.42 -39.19 67.26
CA PRO A 12 12.98 -39.30 65.93
C PRO A 12 14.14 -40.30 65.94
N GLU A 13 14.01 -41.32 65.09
CA GLU A 13 15.04 -42.28 64.75
C GLU A 13 16.30 -41.51 64.33
N SER A 14 17.40 -41.76 65.05
CA SER A 14 18.70 -41.11 64.87
C SER A 14 19.12 -41.15 63.40
N ALA A 15 19.15 -39.98 62.75
CA ALA A 15 19.70 -39.85 61.41
C ALA A 15 21.15 -40.36 61.39
N PRO A 16 21.57 -41.10 60.34
CA PRO A 16 22.94 -41.60 60.25
C PRO A 16 23.90 -40.42 60.27
N GLU A 17 24.85 -40.48 61.21
CA GLU A 17 25.94 -39.53 61.37
C GLU A 17 26.74 -39.49 60.06
N VAL A 18 26.54 -38.43 59.26
CA VAL A 18 27.30 -38.21 58.03
C VAL A 18 28.72 -37.84 58.47
N GLN A 19 29.63 -38.82 58.45
CA GLN A 19 31.05 -38.59 58.62
C GLN A 19 31.53 -37.64 57.52
N VAL A 20 31.72 -36.38 57.86
CA VAL A 20 32.40 -35.40 57.00
C VAL A 20 33.87 -35.80 57.01
N ARG A 21 34.30 -36.53 55.98
CA ARG A 21 35.72 -36.78 55.71
C ARG A 21 36.37 -35.45 55.35
N ASP A 22 37.34 -35.01 56.16
CA ASP A 22 38.21 -33.90 55.81
C ASP A 22 39.03 -34.29 54.57
N LEU A 23 38.65 -33.72 53.42
CA LEU A 23 39.35 -33.90 52.15
C LEU A 23 40.75 -33.28 52.26
N THR A 24 41.76 -34.01 51.81
CA THR A 24 43.13 -33.47 51.76
C THR A 24 43.26 -32.42 50.65
N ASP A 25 44.21 -31.48 50.80
CA ASP A 25 44.45 -30.42 49.82
C ASP A 25 44.72 -30.96 48.40
N GLU A 26 45.29 -32.18 48.30
CA GLU A 26 45.52 -32.87 47.02
C GLU A 26 44.20 -33.33 46.36
N GLU A 27 43.27 -33.92 47.11
CA GLU A 27 41.95 -34.33 46.60
C GLU A 27 41.11 -33.13 46.16
N ILE A 28 41.26 -31.99 46.85
CA ILE A 28 40.61 -30.73 46.47
C ILE A 28 41.18 -30.20 45.15
N MET A 29 42.50 -30.22 44.97
CA MET A 29 43.13 -29.80 43.71
C MET A 29 42.75 -30.71 42.54
N GLU A 30 42.71 -32.02 42.74
CA GLU A 30 42.37 -32.96 41.68
C GLU A 30 40.90 -32.83 41.26
N ARG A 31 39.98 -32.65 42.22
CA ARG A 31 38.58 -32.29 41.93
C ARG A 31 38.46 -30.97 41.20
N ALA A 32 39.20 -29.94 41.60
CA ALA A 32 39.18 -28.64 40.92
C ALA A 32 39.65 -28.75 39.46
N LYS A 33 40.64 -29.61 39.18
CA LYS A 33 41.11 -29.88 37.82
C LYS A 33 40.05 -30.60 36.98
N GLN A 34 39.42 -31.65 37.53
CA GLN A 34 38.34 -32.37 36.85
C GLN A 34 37.14 -31.47 36.55
N ILE A 35 36.78 -30.58 37.48
CA ILE A 35 35.70 -29.59 37.29
C ILE A 35 36.03 -28.63 36.14
N ASN A 36 37.28 -28.16 36.05
CA ASN A 36 37.70 -27.28 34.96
C ASN A 36 37.71 -27.99 33.60
N GLU A 37 38.19 -29.22 33.54
CA GLU A 37 38.16 -30.03 32.31
C GLU A 37 36.72 -30.32 31.86
N ALA A 38 35.83 -30.69 32.78
CA ALA A 38 34.41 -30.91 32.48
C ALA A 38 33.73 -29.65 31.95
N ARG A 39 34.05 -28.48 32.55
CA ARG A 39 33.50 -27.18 32.13
C ARG A 39 34.00 -26.75 30.75
N GLU A 40 35.23 -27.12 30.40
CA GLU A 40 35.78 -26.84 29.06
C GLU A 40 35.12 -27.72 28.00
N ILE A 41 34.87 -28.99 28.30
CA ILE A 41 34.14 -29.91 27.41
C ILE A 41 32.71 -29.39 27.18
N GLU A 42 32.02 -28.96 28.24
CA GLU A 42 30.67 -28.40 28.14
C GLU A 42 30.62 -27.14 27.26
N ARG A 43 31.59 -26.21 27.42
CA ARG A 43 31.70 -25.04 26.55
C ARG A 43 31.96 -25.41 25.09
N GLN A 44 32.78 -26.43 24.83
CA GLN A 44 33.02 -26.88 23.45
C GLN A 44 31.79 -27.52 22.82
N GLU A 45 30.99 -28.26 23.59
CA GLU A 45 29.71 -28.79 23.08
C GLU A 45 28.70 -27.68 22.81
N GLU A 46 28.61 -26.69 23.69
CA GLU A 46 27.71 -25.55 23.51
C GLU A 46 28.07 -24.74 22.25
N LEU A 47 29.37 -24.51 22.01
CA LEU A 47 29.86 -23.87 20.79
C LEU A 47 29.51 -24.68 19.53
N LYS A 48 29.67 -26.00 19.56
CA LYS A 48 29.28 -26.87 18.42
C LYS A 48 27.78 -26.83 18.16
N ARG A 49 26.94 -26.79 19.20
CA ARG A 49 25.49 -26.66 19.07
C ARG A 49 25.09 -25.29 18.51
N ALA A 50 25.72 -24.22 18.99
CA ALA A 50 25.48 -22.86 18.48
C ALA A 50 25.85 -22.73 16.99
N GLU A 51 26.97 -23.32 16.56
CA GLU A 51 27.37 -23.31 15.15
C GLU A 51 26.38 -24.12 14.28
N ALA A 52 25.90 -25.27 14.77
CA ALA A 52 24.90 -26.07 14.08
C ALA A 52 23.56 -25.32 13.92
N VAL A 53 23.12 -24.60 14.95
CA VAL A 53 21.92 -23.76 14.89
C VAL A 53 22.08 -22.63 13.87
N LYS A 54 23.24 -21.96 13.85
CA LYS A 54 23.52 -20.88 12.90
C LYS A 54 23.50 -21.37 11.44
N LYS A 55 24.12 -22.52 11.17
CA LYS A 55 24.08 -23.17 9.84
C LYS A 55 22.66 -23.57 9.44
N ALA A 56 21.86 -24.09 10.37
CA ALA A 56 20.47 -24.45 10.10
C ALA A 56 19.60 -23.21 9.78
N GLU A 57 19.82 -22.09 10.48
CA GLU A 57 19.10 -20.84 10.23
C GLU A 57 19.46 -20.25 8.87
N GLU A 58 20.74 -20.25 8.50
CA GLU A 58 21.20 -19.81 7.17
C GLU A 58 20.62 -20.69 6.05
N ALA A 59 20.58 -22.01 6.25
CA ALA A 59 19.95 -22.93 5.30
C ALA A 59 18.44 -22.68 5.15
N GLN A 60 17.73 -22.38 6.25
CA GLN A 60 16.31 -22.01 6.18
C GLN A 60 16.07 -20.69 5.45
N LYS A 61 16.92 -19.67 5.67
CA LYS A 61 16.84 -18.40 4.95
C LYS A 61 17.07 -18.60 3.45
N ALA A 62 18.09 -19.38 3.08
CA ALA A 62 18.36 -19.72 1.69
C ALA A 62 17.20 -20.48 1.03
N ALA A 63 16.59 -21.44 1.73
CA ALA A 63 15.43 -22.19 1.24
C ALA A 63 14.21 -21.28 0.99
N LYS A 64 13.91 -20.35 1.91
CA LYS A 64 12.80 -19.39 1.75
C LYS A 64 13.01 -18.45 0.55
N ILE A 65 14.24 -17.99 0.33
CA ILE A 65 14.58 -17.15 -0.82
C ILE A 65 14.39 -17.93 -2.13
N ALA A 66 14.86 -19.19 -2.18
CA ALA A 66 14.70 -20.03 -3.36
C ALA A 66 13.22 -20.35 -3.68
N GLU A 67 12.38 -20.52 -2.66
CA GLU A 67 10.94 -20.72 -2.83
C GLU A 67 10.24 -19.46 -3.36
N ALA A 68 10.60 -18.28 -2.83
CA ALA A 68 10.07 -17.00 -3.30
C ALA A 68 10.43 -16.72 -4.77
N GLU A 69 11.66 -17.03 -5.20
CA GLU A 69 12.05 -16.91 -6.60
C GLU A 69 11.27 -17.86 -7.52
N ARG A 70 11.00 -19.10 -7.06
CA ARG A 70 10.19 -20.06 -7.82
C ARG A 70 8.76 -19.58 -8.00
N LEU A 71 8.14 -19.04 -6.95
CA LEU A 71 6.80 -18.46 -7.01
C LEU A 71 6.75 -17.28 -8.00
N LYS A 72 7.75 -16.40 -7.96
CA LYS A 72 7.84 -15.26 -8.88
C LYS A 72 7.94 -15.70 -10.34
N LYS A 73 8.75 -16.72 -10.65
CA LYS A 73 8.87 -17.28 -12.01
C LYS A 73 7.55 -17.91 -12.48
N LEU A 74 6.86 -18.65 -11.61
CA LEU A 74 5.55 -19.24 -11.92
C LEU A 74 4.48 -18.18 -12.20
N GLU A 75 4.48 -17.08 -11.44
CA GLU A 75 3.53 -15.98 -11.66
C GLU A 75 3.80 -15.26 -12.99
N GLU A 76 5.08 -15.07 -13.34
CA GLU A 76 5.48 -14.46 -14.61
C GLU A 76 5.10 -15.34 -15.81
N GLU A 77 5.25 -16.66 -15.70
CA GLU A 77 4.84 -17.61 -16.73
C GLU A 77 3.31 -17.62 -16.92
N LYS A 78 2.53 -17.58 -15.82
CA LYS A 78 1.06 -17.45 -15.90
C LYS A 78 0.63 -16.16 -16.59
N LYS A 79 1.26 -15.03 -16.27
CA LYS A 79 0.98 -13.74 -16.93
C LYS A 79 1.34 -13.78 -18.42
N ALA A 80 2.45 -14.43 -18.78
CA ALA A 80 2.84 -14.59 -20.18
C ALA A 80 1.87 -15.48 -20.96
N GLU A 81 1.35 -16.55 -20.35
CA GLU A 81 0.35 -17.42 -20.95
C GLU A 81 -1.00 -16.70 -21.14
N GLU A 82 -1.45 -15.96 -20.13
CA GLU A 82 -2.68 -15.17 -20.19
C GLU A 82 -2.60 -14.10 -21.29
N LEU A 83 -1.46 -13.42 -21.42
CA LEU A 83 -1.22 -12.46 -22.49
C LEU A 83 -1.25 -13.11 -23.88
N LYS A 84 -0.71 -14.33 -24.02
CA LYS A 84 -0.79 -15.08 -25.29
C LYS A 84 -2.24 -15.44 -25.63
N ARG A 85 -3.04 -15.88 -24.66
CA ARG A 85 -4.47 -16.18 -24.87
C ARG A 85 -5.27 -14.94 -25.24
N ALA A 86 -5.03 -13.81 -24.58
CA ALA A 86 -5.68 -12.55 -24.91
C ALA A 86 -5.35 -12.10 -26.35
N ARG A 87 -4.08 -12.20 -26.76
CA ARG A 87 -3.67 -11.89 -28.15
C ARG A 87 -4.29 -12.82 -29.18
N ALA A 88 -4.47 -14.10 -28.86
CA ALA A 88 -5.13 -15.05 -29.75
C ALA A 88 -6.61 -14.70 -29.96
N MET A 89 -7.34 -14.35 -28.90
CA MET A 89 -8.75 -13.92 -29.01
C MET A 89 -8.91 -12.65 -29.83
N VAL A 90 -8.01 -11.67 -29.67
CA VAL A 90 -8.04 -10.43 -30.48
C VAL A 90 -7.85 -10.75 -31.96
N ARG A 91 -6.88 -11.61 -32.28
CA ARG A 91 -6.62 -12.02 -33.66
C ARG A 91 -7.81 -12.77 -34.28
N GLU A 92 -8.46 -13.63 -33.52
CA GLU A 92 -9.65 -14.36 -33.97
C GLU A 92 -10.84 -13.42 -34.22
N ASP A 93 -11.06 -12.41 -33.37
CA ASP A 93 -12.13 -11.42 -33.58
C ASP A 93 -11.83 -10.51 -34.78
N ASP A 94 -10.56 -10.12 -34.99
CA ASP A 94 -10.14 -9.35 -36.17
C ASP A 94 -10.32 -10.13 -37.47
N GLU A 95 -9.97 -11.43 -37.48
CA GLU A 95 -10.18 -12.32 -38.62
C GLU A 95 -11.69 -12.52 -38.90
N ARG A 96 -12.53 -12.61 -37.86
CA ARG A 96 -13.99 -12.69 -38.02
C ARG A 96 -14.57 -11.41 -38.59
N ARG A 97 -14.14 -10.24 -38.09
CA ARG A 97 -14.58 -8.92 -38.61
C ARG A 97 -14.14 -8.71 -40.06
N ALA A 98 -12.91 -9.09 -40.41
CA ALA A 98 -12.43 -9.00 -41.79
C ALA A 98 -13.23 -9.91 -42.75
N ALA A 99 -13.71 -11.06 -42.27
CA ALA A 99 -14.61 -11.93 -43.04
C ALA A 99 -16.03 -11.34 -43.16
N GLU A 100 -16.56 -10.76 -42.08
CA GLU A 100 -17.86 -10.09 -42.05
C GLU A 100 -17.88 -8.83 -42.95
N GLU A 101 -16.81 -8.03 -42.95
CA GLU A 101 -16.66 -6.85 -43.82
C GLU A 101 -16.60 -7.21 -45.32
N LYS A 102 -16.00 -8.36 -45.65
CA LYS A 102 -16.01 -8.87 -47.03
C LYS A 102 -17.39 -9.37 -47.48
N ALA A 103 -18.23 -9.80 -46.54
CA ALA A 103 -19.59 -10.26 -46.83
C ALA A 103 -20.64 -9.12 -46.87
N ALA A 104 -20.33 -7.94 -46.32
CA ALA A 104 -21.30 -6.87 -46.10
C ALA A 104 -20.97 -5.56 -46.85
N GLN A 105 -21.23 -5.53 -48.16
CA GLN A 105 -21.60 -4.28 -48.84
C GLN A 105 -22.96 -4.45 -49.53
N PRO A 106 -23.85 -3.44 -49.62
CA PRO A 106 -24.09 -2.32 -48.71
C PRO A 106 -25.57 -2.26 -48.26
N LYS A 107 -25.85 -1.57 -47.14
CA LYS A 107 -26.94 -0.57 -47.02
C LYS A 107 -26.88 0.10 -45.65
N LYS A 108 -26.72 1.42 -45.69
CA LYS A 108 -26.69 2.33 -44.54
C LYS A 108 -27.92 2.10 -43.64
N LYS A 109 -27.69 1.77 -42.37
CA LYS A 109 -28.62 2.00 -41.27
C LYS A 109 -27.84 2.28 -39.99
N HIS A 110 -28.45 3.07 -39.12
CA HIS A 110 -27.87 3.95 -38.10
C HIS A 110 -27.28 3.23 -36.87
N THR A 111 -26.30 2.34 -37.06
CA THR A 111 -25.64 1.57 -35.99
C THR A 111 -24.28 2.13 -35.54
N GLY A 112 -23.96 3.38 -35.95
CA GLY A 112 -22.62 3.95 -35.79
C GLY A 112 -22.19 4.26 -34.35
N LEU A 113 -23.12 4.54 -33.43
CA LEU A 113 -22.75 4.99 -32.09
C LEU A 113 -22.24 3.87 -31.17
N LYS A 114 -22.83 2.67 -31.27
CA LYS A 114 -22.45 1.53 -30.41
C LYS A 114 -21.13 0.90 -30.89
N ILE A 115 -20.91 0.87 -32.19
CA ILE A 115 -19.67 0.38 -32.79
C ILE A 115 -18.52 1.36 -32.51
N PHE A 116 -18.76 2.68 -32.54
CA PHE A 116 -17.76 3.68 -32.16
C PHE A 116 -17.36 3.59 -30.69
N LEU A 117 -18.31 3.32 -29.78
CA LEU A 117 -18.03 3.17 -28.35
C LEU A 117 -17.24 1.90 -28.03
N VAL A 118 -17.54 0.79 -28.71
CA VAL A 118 -16.79 -0.47 -28.57
C VAL A 118 -15.39 -0.35 -29.17
N ILE A 119 -15.22 0.38 -30.29
CA ILE A 119 -13.90 0.66 -30.87
C ILE A 119 -13.06 1.56 -29.96
N ILE A 120 -13.66 2.56 -29.30
CA ILE A 120 -12.97 3.39 -28.29
C ILE A 120 -12.51 2.55 -27.09
N VAL A 121 -13.36 1.65 -26.60
CA VAL A 121 -13.01 0.76 -25.47
C VAL A 121 -11.91 -0.23 -25.86
N ILE A 122 -11.96 -0.79 -27.07
CA ILE A 122 -10.91 -1.69 -27.58
C ILE A 122 -9.60 -0.93 -27.82
N LEU A 123 -9.64 0.32 -28.31
CA LEU A 123 -8.46 1.18 -28.41
C LEU A 123 -7.87 1.51 -27.02
N LEU A 124 -8.71 1.76 -26.01
CA LEU A 124 -8.26 1.98 -24.63
C LEU A 124 -7.59 0.73 -24.01
N ILE A 125 -8.02 -0.48 -24.39
CA ILE A 125 -7.45 -1.74 -23.91
C ILE A 125 -6.18 -2.13 -24.70
N ALA A 126 -6.17 -1.92 -26.02
CA ALA A 126 -5.06 -2.31 -26.90
C ALA A 126 -3.86 -1.36 -26.82
N PHE A 127 -4.08 -0.07 -26.54
CA PHE A 127 -3.02 0.93 -26.35
C PHE A 127 -2.49 1.01 -24.91
N GLY A 128 -2.73 -0.02 -24.08
CA GLY A 128 -2.07 -0.24 -22.80
C GLY A 128 -1.76 1.06 -22.07
N ILE A 129 -2.81 1.70 -21.55
CA ILE A 129 -2.83 3.06 -20.99
C ILE A 129 -1.55 3.32 -20.17
N THR A 130 -0.54 3.80 -20.88
CA THR A 130 0.61 4.48 -20.32
C THR A 130 0.20 5.92 -20.40
N ILE A 131 -0.40 6.43 -19.32
CA ILE A 131 -0.62 7.85 -19.09
C ILE A 131 0.77 8.46 -18.83
N ALA A 132 1.62 8.42 -19.86
CA ALA A 132 2.83 9.19 -19.92
C ALA A 132 2.39 10.64 -20.18
N SER A 133 2.51 11.46 -19.13
CA SER A 133 2.38 12.92 -19.16
C SER A 133 1.08 13.45 -19.76
N HIS A 134 0.02 13.49 -18.95
CA HIS A 134 -1.09 14.42 -19.21
C HIS A 134 -0.59 15.85 -18.99
N GLY A 135 -0.60 16.66 -20.04
CA GLY A 135 -0.48 18.11 -19.90
C GLY A 135 -1.78 18.67 -19.35
N VAL A 136 -1.98 18.56 -18.03
CA VAL A 136 -3.03 19.35 -17.35
C VAL A 136 -2.48 20.78 -17.28
N THR A 137 -2.86 21.61 -18.25
CA THR A 137 -2.58 23.04 -18.19
C THR A 137 -3.54 23.68 -17.20
N ASN A 138 -3.07 23.91 -15.98
CA ASN A 138 -3.84 24.58 -14.94
C ASN A 138 -3.77 26.10 -15.15
N ASP A 139 -4.71 26.63 -15.92
CA ASP A 139 -4.93 28.08 -15.96
C ASP A 139 -5.84 28.48 -14.81
N VAL A 140 -5.49 29.60 -14.14
CA VAL A 140 -6.37 30.21 -13.12
C VAL A 140 -7.59 30.79 -13.84
N ILE A 141 -8.79 30.40 -13.39
CA ILE A 141 -10.02 30.92 -13.98
C ILE A 141 -10.21 32.38 -13.54
N SER A 142 -10.16 33.30 -14.49
CA SER A 142 -10.58 34.70 -14.32
C SER A 142 -12.06 34.85 -14.72
N GLY A 143 -13.00 34.62 -13.80
CA GLY A 143 -14.40 34.93 -14.08
C GLY A 143 -15.47 34.26 -13.20
N THR A 144 -16.70 34.76 -13.34
CA THR A 144 -17.95 34.35 -12.67
C THR A 144 -18.52 33.05 -13.25
N ALA A 145 -17.69 32.04 -13.50
CA ALA A 145 -18.16 30.76 -14.01
C ALA A 145 -19.10 30.11 -12.97
N THR A 146 -20.33 29.81 -13.35
CA THR A 146 -21.26 29.06 -12.51
C THR A 146 -20.80 27.62 -12.44
N LEU A 147 -20.61 27.08 -11.24
CA LEU A 147 -20.16 25.71 -11.00
C LEU A 147 -21.28 24.90 -10.31
N PRO A 148 -22.36 24.53 -11.04
CA PRO A 148 -23.57 23.98 -10.42
C PRO A 148 -23.42 22.53 -9.95
N TYR A 149 -22.41 21.80 -10.45
CA TYR A 149 -22.21 20.40 -10.11
C TYR A 149 -21.23 20.29 -8.96
N GLN A 150 -21.66 19.71 -7.84
CA GLN A 150 -20.83 19.54 -6.64
C GLN A 150 -20.63 18.06 -6.32
N SER A 151 -19.42 17.69 -5.91
CA SER A 151 -19.07 16.37 -5.39
C SER A 151 -18.23 16.51 -4.13
N THR A 152 -18.45 15.64 -3.15
CA THR A 152 -17.75 15.68 -1.85
C THR A 152 -16.99 14.38 -1.62
N TYR A 153 -15.75 14.49 -1.16
CA TYR A 153 -14.85 13.37 -0.90
C TYR A 153 -14.17 13.51 0.45
N ASN A 154 -13.84 12.39 1.07
CA ASN A 154 -12.82 12.33 2.10
C ASN A 154 -11.50 11.93 1.45
N ILE A 155 -10.44 12.68 1.71
CA ILE A 155 -9.12 12.48 1.13
C ILE A 155 -8.11 12.33 2.27
N TRP A 156 -7.21 11.36 2.16
CA TRP A 156 -6.13 11.15 3.12
C TRP A 156 -4.77 11.32 2.46
N LEU A 157 -4.08 12.38 2.84
CA LEU A 157 -2.78 12.72 2.28
C LEU A 157 -1.66 12.20 3.21
N PRO A 158 -0.61 11.58 2.68
CA PRO A 158 0.59 11.34 3.46
C PRO A 158 1.23 12.69 3.84
N GLN A 159 1.99 12.71 4.94
CA GLN A 159 2.80 13.87 5.26
C GLN A 159 3.95 14.02 4.25
N GLY A 160 4.27 15.27 3.90
CA GLY A 160 5.30 15.60 2.93
C GLY A 160 4.73 15.92 1.54
N GLU A 161 5.52 15.60 0.50
CA GLU A 161 5.14 15.83 -0.88
C GLU A 161 4.32 14.66 -1.45
N THR A 162 3.23 14.98 -2.14
CA THR A 162 2.40 14.02 -2.86
C THR A 162 1.96 14.60 -4.19
N SER A 163 1.78 13.75 -5.20
CA SER A 163 1.31 14.18 -6.52
C SER A 163 -0.10 13.65 -6.79
N VAL A 164 -1.02 14.55 -7.14
CA VAL A 164 -2.42 14.23 -7.46
C VAL A 164 -2.73 14.85 -8.81
N ALA A 165 -3.15 14.02 -9.77
CA ALA A 165 -3.51 14.49 -11.11
C ALA A 165 -2.43 15.40 -11.76
N GLY A 166 -1.15 15.11 -11.52
CA GLY A 166 -0.02 15.89 -12.06
C GLY A 166 0.33 17.17 -11.31
N MET A 167 -0.37 17.49 -10.21
CA MET A 167 -0.03 18.59 -9.31
C MET A 167 0.70 18.06 -8.08
N THR A 168 1.81 18.67 -7.71
CA THR A 168 2.56 18.33 -6.49
C THR A 168 2.09 19.19 -5.34
N PHE A 169 1.55 18.57 -4.30
CA PHE A 169 1.11 19.20 -3.06
C PHE A 169 2.09 18.86 -1.96
N THR A 170 2.29 19.79 -1.03
CA THR A 170 3.03 19.52 0.20
C THR A 170 2.11 19.74 1.37
N ALA A 171 1.89 18.69 2.18
CA ALA A 171 1.04 18.76 3.36
C ALA A 171 1.84 18.26 4.57
N VAL A 172 2.06 19.14 5.55
CA VAL A 172 2.79 18.78 6.79
C VAL A 172 2.03 19.36 7.96
N GLY A 173 1.66 18.51 8.91
CA GLY A 173 0.80 18.90 10.02
C GLY A 173 0.69 17.85 11.12
N ASP A 174 -0.05 18.22 12.15
CA ASP A 174 -0.43 17.39 13.30
C ASP A 174 -1.96 17.40 13.46
N ASP A 175 -2.53 16.76 14.48
CA ASP A 175 -4.00 16.69 14.63
C ASP A 175 -4.69 18.07 14.72
N SER A 176 -3.98 19.12 15.14
CA SER A 176 -4.54 20.45 15.35
C SER A 176 -4.41 21.37 14.14
N SER A 177 -3.32 21.27 13.39
CA SER A 177 -3.03 22.17 12.28
C SER A 177 -2.22 21.52 11.15
N VAL A 178 -2.39 22.03 9.93
CA VAL A 178 -1.65 21.59 8.75
C VAL A 178 -1.19 22.78 7.92
N LYS A 179 0.07 22.73 7.49
CA LYS A 179 0.61 23.59 6.45
C LYS A 179 0.43 22.90 5.10
N LEU A 180 -0.35 23.54 4.23
CA LEU A 180 -0.69 23.04 2.91
C LEU A 180 -0.13 23.99 1.85
N SER A 181 0.76 23.46 1.01
CA SER A 181 1.29 24.14 -0.17
C SER A 181 0.66 23.53 -1.42
N ILE A 182 0.06 24.38 -2.23
CA ILE A 182 -0.62 24.02 -3.47
C ILE A 182 0.01 24.85 -4.59
N PRO A 183 0.39 24.25 -5.73
CA PRO A 183 1.00 24.99 -6.83
C PRO A 183 0.13 26.17 -7.26
N GLY A 184 0.75 27.35 -7.38
CA GLY A 184 0.05 28.58 -7.80
C GLY A 184 -0.71 29.30 -6.68
N LEU A 185 -0.71 28.78 -5.44
CA LEU A 185 -1.28 29.44 -4.27
C LEU A 185 -0.23 29.66 -3.18
N PRO A 186 -0.39 30.70 -2.34
CA PRO A 186 0.44 30.85 -1.14
C PRO A 186 0.20 29.66 -0.21
N THR A 187 1.26 29.23 0.48
CA THR A 187 1.15 28.21 1.52
C THR A 187 0.18 28.67 2.60
N GLN A 188 -0.83 27.84 2.89
CA GLN A 188 -1.85 28.12 3.89
C GLN A 188 -1.61 27.27 5.13
N THR A 189 -1.85 27.83 6.31
CA THR A 189 -1.93 27.07 7.56
C THR A 189 -3.39 26.95 7.94
N LEU A 190 -3.89 25.72 8.06
CA LEU A 190 -5.28 25.42 8.39
C LEU A 190 -5.33 24.77 9.75
N ASN A 191 -6.17 25.29 10.64
CA ASN A 191 -6.55 24.58 11.86
C ASN A 191 -7.63 23.54 11.56
N LYS A 192 -7.79 22.56 12.44
CA LYS A 192 -8.86 21.54 12.35
C LYS A 192 -10.22 22.21 12.20
N GLY A 193 -10.97 21.81 11.18
CA GLY A 193 -12.26 22.36 10.79
C GLY A 193 -12.21 23.57 9.86
N GLN A 194 -11.02 24.13 9.58
CA GLN A 194 -10.90 25.24 8.63
C GLN A 194 -10.83 24.75 7.18
N THR A 195 -11.43 25.53 6.29
CA THR A 195 -11.47 25.28 4.84
C THR A 195 -10.50 26.22 4.12
N THR A 196 -9.80 25.70 3.10
CA THR A 196 -8.96 26.52 2.21
C THR A 196 -9.79 27.55 1.46
N ALA A 197 -9.13 28.60 0.97
CA ALA A 197 -9.71 29.38 -0.11
C ALA A 197 -10.04 28.47 -1.33
N PRO A 198 -11.14 28.73 -2.05
CA PRO A 198 -11.50 27.95 -3.23
C PRO A 198 -10.41 28.06 -4.29
N ILE A 199 -10.01 26.91 -4.81
CA ILE A 199 -8.93 26.76 -5.78
C ILE A 199 -9.58 26.59 -7.15
N SER A 200 -9.63 27.67 -7.93
CA SER A 200 -10.31 27.68 -9.23
C SER A 200 -9.33 27.46 -10.39
N HIS A 201 -9.48 26.34 -11.08
CA HIS A 201 -8.62 25.94 -12.18
C HIS A 201 -9.39 25.39 -13.36
N LYS A 202 -8.75 25.47 -14.52
CA LYS A 202 -9.21 24.89 -15.77
C LYS A 202 -8.50 23.55 -16.00
N MET A 203 -9.26 22.47 -16.05
CA MET A 203 -8.76 21.14 -16.41
C MET A 203 -9.05 20.86 -17.89
N THR A 204 -8.03 20.56 -18.68
CA THR A 204 -8.20 20.13 -20.08
C THR A 204 -7.83 18.66 -20.22
N LEU A 205 -8.80 17.83 -20.58
CA LEU A 205 -8.58 16.43 -20.91
C LEU A 205 -8.25 16.31 -22.40
N THR A 206 -7.07 15.78 -22.70
CA THR A 206 -6.63 15.48 -24.06
C THR A 206 -6.34 14.00 -24.22
N LEU A 207 -6.64 13.45 -25.39
CA LEU A 207 -6.28 12.10 -25.81
C LEU A 207 -5.19 12.17 -26.89
N LEU A 208 -4.57 11.02 -27.15
CA LEU A 208 -3.56 10.84 -28.20
C LEU A 208 -2.40 11.84 -28.06
N TRP A 209 -1.70 11.82 -26.92
CA TRP A 209 -0.55 12.70 -26.67
C TRP A 209 -0.85 14.19 -26.83
N GLY A 210 -2.01 14.66 -26.37
CA GLY A 210 -2.36 16.08 -26.45
C GLY A 210 -2.94 16.51 -27.80
N ALA A 211 -2.96 15.64 -28.81
CA ALA A 211 -3.43 16.00 -30.13
C ALA A 211 -4.93 16.34 -30.12
N TRP A 212 -5.73 15.62 -29.33
CA TRP A 212 -7.19 15.70 -29.40
C TRP A 212 -7.77 16.14 -28.06
N LYS A 213 -8.33 17.35 -28.04
CA LYS A 213 -9.05 17.88 -26.87
C LYS A 213 -10.42 17.25 -26.76
N VAL A 214 -10.63 16.48 -25.70
CA VAL A 214 -11.89 15.77 -25.46
C VAL A 214 -12.81 16.58 -24.58
N MET A 215 -12.25 17.18 -23.54
CA MET A 215 -13.05 17.90 -22.55
C MET A 215 -12.24 19.03 -21.95
N GLU A 216 -12.94 20.11 -21.61
CA GLU A 216 -12.42 21.20 -20.82
C GLU A 216 -13.40 21.38 -19.66
N ILE A 217 -12.91 21.45 -18.43
CA ILE A 217 -13.75 21.55 -17.23
C ILE A 217 -13.21 22.71 -16.42
N ASN A 218 -14.09 23.65 -16.08
CA ASN A 218 -13.78 24.63 -15.05
C ASN A 218 -14.16 24.01 -13.71
N TYR A 219 -13.21 23.96 -12.77
CA TYR A 219 -13.46 23.41 -11.45
C TYR A 219 -12.97 24.36 -10.35
N SER A 220 -13.62 24.27 -9.20
CA SER A 220 -13.19 24.89 -7.96
C SER A 220 -13.15 23.84 -6.86
N ALA A 221 -12.05 23.76 -6.13
CA ALA A 221 -11.88 22.81 -5.05
C ALA A 221 -11.71 23.54 -3.71
N GLU A 222 -12.38 23.06 -2.68
CA GLU A 222 -12.26 23.53 -1.31
C GLU A 222 -11.86 22.33 -0.43
N LEU A 223 -10.85 22.52 0.43
CA LEU A 223 -10.35 21.47 1.33
C LEU A 223 -10.54 21.88 2.77
N THR A 224 -11.30 21.10 3.54
CA THR A 224 -11.50 21.27 4.98
C THR A 224 -10.59 20.30 5.74
N TYR A 225 -9.70 20.82 6.58
CA TYR A 225 -8.81 19.97 7.38
C TYR A 225 -9.59 19.27 8.49
N LYS A 226 -9.54 17.93 8.55
CA LYS A 226 -10.27 17.11 9.54
C LYS A 226 -9.39 16.61 10.70
N GLY A 227 -8.08 16.77 10.62
CA GLY A 227 -7.13 16.29 11.64
C GLY A 227 -6.26 15.14 11.13
N LEU A 228 -5.54 14.53 12.06
CA LEU A 228 -4.62 13.42 11.78
C LEU A 228 -5.30 12.10 12.09
N THR A 229 -5.19 11.13 11.18
CA THR A 229 -5.69 9.77 11.40
C THR A 229 -4.75 8.97 12.29
N THR A 230 -5.22 7.82 12.77
CA THR A 230 -4.40 6.84 13.52
C THR A 230 -3.23 6.28 12.71
N GLU A 231 -3.29 6.34 11.38
CA GLU A 231 -2.23 5.90 10.47
C GLU A 231 -1.26 7.03 10.08
N ASN A 232 -1.29 8.15 10.80
CA ASN A 232 -0.46 9.33 10.52
C ASN A 232 -0.71 9.96 9.13
N LEU A 233 -1.91 9.75 8.57
CA LEU A 233 -2.38 10.42 7.35
C LEU A 233 -3.19 11.67 7.72
N LEU A 234 -3.01 12.75 6.96
CA LEU A 234 -3.76 13.98 7.10
C LEU A 234 -5.12 13.83 6.42
N ALA A 235 -6.20 13.92 7.21
CA ALA A 235 -7.56 13.77 6.70
C ALA A 235 -8.12 15.12 6.25
N PHE A 236 -8.73 15.15 5.07
CA PHE A 236 -9.41 16.30 4.50
C PHE A 236 -10.81 15.94 4.01
N GLY A 237 -11.76 16.85 4.19
CA GLY A 237 -12.99 16.87 3.41
C GLY A 237 -12.79 17.74 2.18
N ALA A 238 -12.95 17.20 0.99
CA ALA A 238 -12.84 17.93 -0.26
C ALA A 238 -14.21 18.15 -0.87
N VAL A 239 -14.49 19.40 -1.26
CA VAL A 239 -15.67 19.77 -2.05
C VAL A 239 -15.17 20.24 -3.41
N ILE A 240 -15.56 19.52 -4.46
CA ILE A 240 -15.20 19.83 -5.84
C ILE A 240 -16.46 20.32 -6.55
N LYS A 241 -16.42 21.55 -7.06
CA LYS A 241 -17.48 22.19 -7.84
C LYS A 241 -17.03 22.30 -9.29
N THR A 242 -17.89 22.00 -10.24
CA THR A 242 -17.55 21.92 -11.68
C THR A 242 -18.63 22.58 -12.54
N ASP A 243 -18.22 23.13 -13.69
CA ASP A 243 -19.13 23.76 -14.66
C ASP A 243 -19.97 22.75 -15.46
N ARG A 244 -19.55 21.50 -15.48
CA ARG A 244 -20.23 20.38 -16.15
C ARG A 244 -20.12 19.11 -15.33
N GLN A 245 -21.09 18.22 -15.51
CA GLN A 245 -21.08 16.92 -14.86
C GLN A 245 -19.86 16.12 -15.33
N ILE A 246 -18.97 15.77 -14.39
CA ILE A 246 -17.86 14.88 -14.65
C ILE A 246 -18.37 13.44 -14.59
N PRO A 247 -18.16 12.61 -15.63
CA PRO A 247 -18.46 11.20 -15.55
C PRO A 247 -17.70 10.53 -14.39
N GLU A 248 -18.37 9.69 -13.59
CA GLU A 248 -17.78 9.10 -12.39
C GLU A 248 -16.49 8.34 -12.69
N TRP A 249 -16.45 7.60 -13.80
CA TRP A 249 -15.25 6.86 -14.22
C TRP A 249 -14.00 7.74 -14.42
N LEU A 250 -14.18 9.03 -14.77
CA LEU A 250 -13.05 9.94 -14.97
C LEU A 250 -12.44 10.37 -13.63
N LEU A 251 -13.27 10.54 -12.61
CA LEU A 251 -12.85 10.85 -11.24
C LEU A 251 -12.12 9.66 -10.64
N ASP A 252 -12.64 8.44 -10.84
CA ASP A 252 -12.02 7.21 -10.37
C ASP A 252 -10.64 7.00 -11.00
N ILE A 253 -10.49 7.29 -12.30
CA ILE A 253 -9.18 7.24 -12.97
C ILE A 253 -8.23 8.30 -12.38
N GLY A 254 -8.66 9.55 -12.27
CA GLY A 254 -7.81 10.62 -11.74
C GLY A 254 -7.31 10.35 -10.32
N LEU A 255 -8.19 9.81 -9.48
CA LEU A 255 -7.88 9.51 -8.08
C LEU A 255 -7.11 8.19 -7.94
N SER A 256 -7.40 7.15 -8.72
CA SER A 256 -6.65 5.87 -8.67
C SER A 256 -5.20 6.01 -9.15
N LEU A 257 -4.92 6.98 -10.02
CA LEU A 257 -3.56 7.30 -10.43
C LEU A 257 -2.76 8.05 -9.35
N SER A 258 -3.45 8.66 -8.39
CA SER A 258 -2.81 9.28 -7.24
C SER A 258 -2.53 8.23 -6.16
N LYS A 259 -1.37 8.30 -5.49
CA LYS A 259 -1.03 7.40 -4.37
C LYS A 259 -1.78 7.77 -3.07
N ILE A 260 -3.01 8.25 -3.21
CA ILE A 260 -3.81 8.84 -2.12
C ILE A 260 -5.04 7.97 -1.90
N GLN A 261 -5.37 7.80 -0.63
CA GLN A 261 -6.61 7.14 -0.26
C GLN A 261 -7.76 8.16 -0.36
N TYR A 262 -8.90 7.71 -0.86
CA TYR A 262 -10.10 8.54 -0.94
C TYR A 262 -11.35 7.68 -0.71
N SER A 263 -12.40 8.34 -0.23
CA SER A 263 -13.75 7.77 -0.20
C SER A 263 -14.77 8.86 -0.49
N ARG A 264 -15.92 8.50 -1.04
CA ARG A 264 -17.02 9.44 -1.20
C ARG A 264 -17.61 9.75 0.18
N ALA A 265 -17.87 11.04 0.43
CA ALA A 265 -18.49 11.50 1.67
C ALA A 265 -20.01 11.39 1.60
#